data_AF-A0A060CFK6-F1
#
_entry.id   AF-A0A060CFK6-F1
#
_cell.length_a   1.000
_cell.length_b   1.000
_cell.length_c   1.000
_cell.angle_alpha   90.00
_cell.angle_beta   90.00
_cell.angle_gamma   90.00
#
_symmetry.space_group_name_H-M   'P 1'
#
loop_
_entity.id
_entity.type
_entity.pdbx_description
1 polymer ?
#
loop_
_entity_poly.entity_id
_entity_poly.type
_entity_poly.pdbx_seq_one_letter_code
_entity_poly.pdbx_strand_id
1 'polypeptide(L)'
;GTPRRISFGADYNPDQWPREVWDEDIRLMKRANVDVVSVAIFSWARLQPACDVWDFGWLDEIIDLLHENGIGVDLATATASPPPWLTTAHPEVLPVTHEGHTLAQGGRQHWRPTSPIFREHALRVVEELAERYGAHPGVVAWHVNNELGCHNAFDYSDDAAAAFRA
;
A
#
# COMPACT_ATOMS: atom_id res chain seq x y z
N GLY A 1 -11.31 21.09 -21.02
CA GLY A 1 -11.23 19.67 -20.68
C GLY A 1 -9.98 19.11 -21.30
N THR A 2 -9.14 18.46 -20.50
CA THR A 2 -7.90 17.82 -20.96
C THR A 2 -8.25 16.72 -21.97
N PRO A 3 -7.62 16.67 -23.15
CA PRO A 3 -7.92 15.64 -24.14
C PRO A 3 -7.67 14.24 -23.56
N ARG A 4 -8.54 13.27 -23.90
CA ARG A 4 -8.35 11.86 -23.52
C ARG A 4 -7.01 11.39 -24.08
N ARG A 5 -6.10 11.02 -23.18
CA ARG A 5 -4.80 10.41 -23.47
C ARG A 5 -4.73 9.03 -22.84
N ILE A 6 -3.87 8.17 -23.39
CA ILE A 6 -3.49 6.91 -22.72
C ILE A 6 -2.64 7.30 -21.52
N SER A 7 -3.05 6.84 -20.33
CA SER A 7 -2.26 6.98 -19.11
C SER A 7 -0.95 6.21 -19.25
N PHE A 8 0.16 6.83 -18.85
CA PHE A 8 1.50 6.29 -18.94
C PHE A 8 2.29 6.65 -17.69
N GLY A 9 2.86 5.61 -17.06
CA GLY A 9 3.42 5.72 -15.72
C GLY A 9 4.06 4.43 -15.23
N ALA A 10 4.33 4.41 -13.93
CA ALA A 10 4.86 3.26 -13.20
C ALA A 10 4.55 3.41 -11.70
N ASP A 11 4.76 2.34 -10.95
CA ASP A 11 4.90 2.39 -9.49
C ASP A 11 6.05 3.32 -9.13
N TYR A 12 5.79 4.25 -8.22
CA TYR A 12 6.77 5.21 -7.72
C TYR A 12 6.88 5.08 -6.20
N ASN A 13 8.11 4.85 -5.73
CA ASN A 13 8.43 4.54 -4.33
C ASN A 13 9.33 5.63 -3.72
N PRO A 14 8.82 6.87 -3.55
CA PRO A 14 9.59 8.01 -3.05
C PRO A 14 10.08 7.81 -1.61
N ASP A 15 9.41 6.96 -0.83
CA ASP A 15 9.75 6.59 0.55
C ASP A 15 11.06 5.78 0.67
N GLN A 16 11.61 5.30 -0.45
CA GLN A 16 12.89 4.58 -0.52
C GLN A 16 14.06 5.48 -0.93
N TRP A 17 13.81 6.74 -1.28
CA TRP A 17 14.81 7.68 -1.76
C TRP A 17 14.80 8.95 -0.90
N PRO A 18 15.95 9.61 -0.71
CA PRO A 18 15.98 10.87 -0.01
C PRO A 18 15.26 11.95 -0.85
N ARG A 19 14.71 12.94 -0.15
CA ARG A 19 13.78 13.94 -0.69
C ARG A 19 14.32 14.68 -1.92
N GLU A 20 15.62 14.95 -1.97
CA GLU A 20 16.29 15.64 -3.07
C GLU A 20 16.21 14.89 -4.42
N VAL A 21 15.93 13.58 -4.40
CA VAL A 21 15.78 12.77 -5.64
C VAL A 21 14.43 13.07 -6.31
N TRP A 22 13.40 13.42 -5.54
CA TRP A 22 12.03 13.56 -6.06
C TRP A 22 11.91 14.67 -7.12
N ASP A 23 12.67 15.76 -6.96
CA ASP A 23 12.65 16.88 -7.91
C ASP A 23 13.20 16.46 -9.28
N GLU A 24 14.25 15.62 -9.27
CA GLU A 24 14.84 15.07 -10.49
C GLU A 24 13.93 14.01 -11.13
N ASP A 25 13.29 13.17 -10.33
CA ASP A 25 12.32 12.19 -10.80
C ASP A 25 11.17 12.88 -11.53
N ILE A 26 10.62 13.96 -10.99
CA ILE A 26 9.57 14.75 -11.65
C ILE A 26 10.04 15.38 -12.95
N ARG A 27 11.26 15.93 -12.96
CA ARG A 27 11.86 16.48 -14.19
C ARG A 27 11.97 15.40 -15.27
N LEU A 28 12.36 14.18 -14.90
CA LEU A 28 12.48 13.03 -15.81
C LEU A 28 11.12 12.48 -16.24
N MET A 29 10.15 12.39 -15.35
CA MET A 29 8.76 12.01 -15.63
C MET A 29 8.15 12.95 -16.67
N LYS A 30 8.31 14.27 -16.50
CA LYS A 30 7.85 15.27 -17.47
C LYS A 30 8.55 15.10 -18.82
N ARG A 31 9.86 14.83 -18.84
CA ARG A 31 10.62 14.56 -20.07
C ARG A 31 10.12 13.29 -20.79
N ALA A 32 9.68 12.29 -20.03
CA ALA A 32 9.14 11.04 -20.54
C ALA A 32 7.64 11.10 -20.87
N ASN A 33 6.96 12.22 -20.58
CA ASN A 33 5.52 12.40 -20.66
C ASN A 33 4.71 11.44 -19.76
N VAL A 34 5.27 11.04 -18.62
CA VAL A 34 4.51 10.35 -17.56
C VAL A 34 3.40 11.29 -17.06
N ASP A 35 2.19 10.75 -16.89
CA ASP A 35 1.01 11.51 -16.45
C ASP A 35 0.29 10.93 -15.24
N VAL A 36 0.68 9.74 -14.81
CA VAL A 36 0.19 9.11 -13.59
C VAL A 36 1.30 8.25 -12.98
N VAL A 37 1.34 8.13 -11.66
CA VAL A 37 2.18 7.16 -10.95
C VAL A 37 1.38 6.50 -9.84
N SER A 38 1.68 5.24 -9.54
CA SER A 38 1.07 4.52 -8.42
C SER A 38 1.96 4.65 -7.19
N VAL A 39 1.43 5.17 -6.09
CA VAL A 39 2.22 5.54 -4.89
C VAL A 39 1.73 4.80 -3.66
N ALA A 40 2.64 4.53 -2.73
CA ALA A 40 2.39 3.97 -1.41
C ALA A 40 1.94 2.50 -1.36
N ILE A 41 2.16 1.71 -2.42
CA ILE A 41 1.69 0.31 -2.52
C ILE A 41 2.16 -0.55 -1.33
N PHE A 42 3.43 -0.43 -0.95
CA PHE A 42 4.04 -1.17 0.16
C PHE A 42 4.43 -0.28 1.35
N SER A 43 3.87 0.92 1.45
CA SER A 43 4.34 1.94 2.40
C SER A 43 3.66 1.90 3.76
N TRP A 44 2.93 0.83 4.12
CA TRP A 44 2.26 0.72 5.42
C TRP A 44 3.22 0.97 6.59
N ALA A 45 4.39 0.35 6.60
CA ALA A 45 5.38 0.56 7.66
C ALA A 45 5.91 1.99 7.75
N ARG A 46 5.93 2.72 6.63
CA ARG A 46 6.33 4.13 6.60
C ARG A 46 5.21 5.06 7.09
N LEU A 47 3.96 4.74 6.75
CA LEU A 47 2.75 5.49 7.13
C LEU A 47 2.36 5.27 8.59
N GLN A 48 2.49 4.04 9.09
CA GLN A 48 2.15 3.64 10.44
C GLN A 48 3.35 2.93 11.09
N PRO A 49 4.37 3.67 11.54
CA PRO A 49 5.60 3.08 12.09
C PRO A 49 5.39 2.33 13.43
N ALA A 50 4.30 2.61 14.15
CA ALA A 50 3.88 1.87 15.34
C ALA A 50 2.35 1.85 15.43
N CYS A 51 1.77 0.99 16.28
CA CYS A 51 0.32 0.72 16.36
C CYS A 51 -0.56 2.00 16.33
N ASP A 52 -0.18 3.02 17.08
CA ASP A 52 -0.96 4.27 17.20
C ASP A 52 -0.18 5.51 16.74
N VAL A 53 0.84 5.32 15.92
CA VAL A 53 1.67 6.40 15.39
C VAL A 53 1.51 6.45 13.88
N TRP A 54 1.19 7.64 13.36
CA TRP A 54 1.06 7.92 11.93
C TRP A 54 2.08 8.95 11.48
N ASP A 55 2.64 8.76 10.29
CA ASP A 55 3.51 9.73 9.60
C ASP A 55 3.11 9.88 8.13
N PHE A 56 2.23 10.86 7.89
CA PHE A 56 1.70 11.20 6.56
C PHE A 56 2.48 12.31 5.86
N GLY A 57 3.38 13.02 6.54
CA GLY A 57 3.95 14.28 6.02
C GLY A 57 4.70 14.10 4.70
N TRP A 58 5.40 12.98 4.55
CA TRP A 58 6.10 12.65 3.29
C TRP A 58 5.13 12.34 2.14
N LEU A 59 3.99 11.72 2.45
CA LEU A 59 2.99 11.34 1.45
C LEU A 59 2.19 12.57 1.01
N ASP A 60 1.86 13.47 1.95
CA ASP A 60 1.28 14.78 1.65
C ASP A 60 2.16 15.53 0.64
N GLU A 61 3.44 15.67 0.96
CA GLU A 61 4.39 16.44 0.15
C GLU A 61 4.54 15.85 -1.26
N ILE A 62 4.68 14.53 -1.40
CA ILE A 62 4.85 13.96 -2.74
C ILE A 62 3.56 14.01 -3.57
N ILE A 63 2.38 13.84 -2.95
CA ILE A 63 1.10 13.97 -3.66
C ILE A 63 0.92 15.39 -4.18
N ASP A 64 1.20 16.41 -3.37
CA ASP A 64 1.15 17.81 -3.78
C ASP A 64 2.15 18.08 -4.91
N LEU A 65 3.39 17.64 -4.75
CA LEU A 65 4.46 17.88 -5.71
C LEU A 65 4.17 17.23 -7.08
N LEU A 66 3.59 16.03 -7.10
CA LEU A 66 3.13 15.36 -8.32
C LEU A 66 1.96 16.13 -8.95
N HIS A 67 0.97 16.53 -8.15
CA HIS A 67 -0.21 17.26 -8.62
C HIS A 67 0.16 18.61 -9.25
N GLU A 68 1.01 19.40 -8.58
CA GLU A 68 1.52 20.69 -9.08
C GLU A 68 2.25 20.55 -10.43
N ASN A 69 2.82 19.38 -10.70
CA ASN A 69 3.49 19.07 -11.96
C ASN A 69 2.60 18.39 -13.00
N GLY A 70 1.29 18.29 -12.73
CA GLY A 70 0.31 17.72 -13.65
C GLY A 70 0.40 16.20 -13.79
N ILE A 71 0.96 15.52 -12.79
CA ILE A 71 1.06 14.06 -12.71
C ILE A 71 0.00 13.58 -11.71
N GLY A 72 -0.92 12.73 -12.16
CA GLY A 72 -1.92 12.13 -11.30
C GLY A 72 -1.33 11.08 -10.37
N VAL A 73 -2.01 10.83 -9.25
CA VAL A 73 -1.65 9.80 -8.29
C VAL A 73 -2.72 8.70 -8.30
N ASP A 74 -2.31 7.50 -8.66
CA ASP A 74 -3.05 6.27 -8.35
C ASP A 74 -2.65 5.84 -6.93
N LEU A 75 -3.43 6.25 -5.95
CA LEU A 75 -3.04 6.14 -4.55
C LEU A 75 -3.37 4.73 -4.04
N ALA A 76 -2.36 4.02 -3.53
CA ALA A 76 -2.60 2.72 -2.96
C ALA A 76 -3.20 2.79 -1.57
N THR A 77 -3.97 1.76 -1.21
CA THR A 77 -4.43 1.58 0.18
C THR A 77 -3.30 1.19 1.13
N ALA A 78 -2.08 1.00 0.64
CA ALA A 78 -0.88 0.56 1.35
C ALA A 78 -0.97 -0.81 2.06
N THR A 79 -2.13 -1.47 2.05
CA THR A 79 -2.40 -2.70 2.80
C THR A 79 -1.81 -3.98 2.19
N ALA A 80 -0.94 -3.87 1.18
CA ALA A 80 -0.35 -5.01 0.49
C ALA A 80 0.49 -5.91 1.43
N SER A 81 1.22 -5.31 2.37
CA SER A 81 2.03 -6.05 3.35
C SER A 81 2.07 -5.29 4.68
N PRO A 82 1.82 -5.96 5.82
CA PRO A 82 1.79 -5.32 7.13
C PRO A 82 3.20 -4.95 7.62
N PRO A 83 3.30 -3.98 8.53
CA PRO A 83 4.57 -3.61 9.17
C PRO A 83 5.06 -4.69 10.15
N PRO A 84 6.37 -4.71 10.47
CA PRO A 84 6.93 -5.65 11.43
C PRO A 84 6.28 -5.59 12.82
N TRP A 85 5.90 -4.40 13.31
CA TRP A 85 5.28 -4.26 14.63
C TRP A 85 3.94 -5.01 14.72
N LEU A 86 3.15 -5.02 13.64
CA LEU A 86 1.84 -5.66 13.64
C LEU A 86 2.00 -7.16 13.80
N THR A 87 2.88 -7.77 13.01
CA THR A 87 3.09 -9.23 13.07
C THR A 87 3.92 -9.69 14.26
N THR A 88 4.67 -8.79 14.90
CA THR A 88 5.30 -9.05 16.20
C THR A 88 4.26 -9.07 17.32
N ALA A 89 3.30 -8.15 17.29
CA ALA A 89 2.22 -8.07 18.28
C ALA A 89 1.14 -9.13 18.07
N HIS A 90 0.84 -9.44 16.80
CA HIS A 90 -0.20 -10.37 16.35
C HIS A 90 0.39 -11.44 15.42
N PRO A 91 1.23 -12.37 15.93
CA PRO A 91 1.77 -13.45 15.11
C PRO A 91 0.67 -14.35 14.51
N GLU A 92 -0.53 -14.36 15.09
CA GLU A 92 -1.71 -15.05 14.58
C GLU A 92 -2.22 -14.52 13.23
N VAL A 93 -1.74 -13.39 12.73
CA VAL A 93 -2.06 -12.96 11.36
C VAL A 93 -1.24 -13.69 10.30
N LEU A 94 -0.17 -14.39 10.66
CA LEU A 94 0.76 -15.02 9.72
C LEU A 94 0.16 -16.29 9.09
N PRO A 95 0.29 -16.50 7.77
CA PRO A 95 -0.25 -17.68 7.09
C PRO A 95 0.39 -18.99 7.56
N VAL A 96 -0.36 -20.08 7.44
CA VAL A 96 0.10 -21.44 7.75
C VAL A 96 0.15 -22.26 6.46
N THR A 97 1.26 -22.97 6.24
CA THR A 97 1.42 -23.87 5.09
C THR A 97 0.64 -25.17 5.27
N HIS A 98 0.50 -25.96 4.20
CA HIS A 98 -0.17 -27.27 4.25
C HIS A 98 0.46 -28.28 5.22
N GLU A 99 1.74 -28.08 5.59
CA GLU A 99 2.46 -28.90 6.58
C GLU A 99 2.26 -28.39 8.03
N GLY A 100 1.52 -27.30 8.21
CA GLY A 100 1.31 -26.67 9.51
C GLY A 100 2.40 -25.68 9.93
N HIS A 101 3.33 -25.32 9.03
CA HIS A 101 4.37 -24.34 9.34
C HIS A 101 3.84 -22.90 9.23
N THR A 102 4.07 -22.08 10.23
CA THR A 102 3.80 -20.63 10.15
C THR A 102 4.86 -19.94 9.31
N LEU A 103 4.44 -19.18 8.30
CA LEU A 103 5.35 -18.34 7.52
C LEU A 103 5.80 -17.12 8.34
N ALA A 104 7.06 -16.73 8.21
CA ALA A 104 7.62 -15.56 8.90
C ALA A 104 7.72 -14.34 7.97
N GLN A 105 7.94 -13.16 8.57
CA GLN A 105 8.29 -11.95 7.83
C GLN A 105 9.64 -12.10 7.09
N GLY A 106 9.83 -11.36 5.99
CA GLY A 106 11.08 -11.33 5.23
C GLY A 106 10.89 -11.24 3.71
N GLY A 107 9.76 -11.76 3.19
CA GLY A 107 9.24 -11.43 1.86
C GLY A 107 8.05 -10.46 1.96
N ARG A 108 6.97 -10.70 1.20
CA ARG A 108 5.75 -9.87 1.22
C ARG A 108 4.46 -10.71 1.30
N GLN A 109 3.34 -10.07 1.66
CA GLN A 109 2.02 -10.70 1.79
C GLN A 109 1.93 -11.80 2.86
N HIS A 110 2.70 -11.67 3.95
CA HIS A 110 2.64 -12.60 5.09
C HIS A 110 1.46 -12.28 6.00
N TRP A 111 0.24 -12.44 5.48
CA TRP A 111 -1.00 -12.29 6.22
C TRP A 111 -2.09 -13.23 5.70
N ARG A 112 -2.92 -13.76 6.59
CA ARG A 112 -4.04 -14.65 6.25
C ARG A 112 -5.18 -13.85 5.61
N PRO A 113 -5.72 -14.27 4.45
CA PRO A 113 -6.86 -13.59 3.83
C PRO A 113 -8.12 -13.54 4.71
N THR A 114 -8.25 -14.49 5.63
CA THR A 114 -9.42 -14.65 6.51
C THR A 114 -9.18 -14.19 7.94
N SER A 115 -7.99 -13.65 8.27
CA SER A 115 -7.72 -13.16 9.63
C SER A 115 -8.58 -11.92 9.94
N PRO A 116 -9.42 -11.95 11.00
CA PRO A 116 -10.19 -10.78 11.41
C PRO A 116 -9.29 -9.65 11.93
N ILE A 117 -8.18 -9.99 12.58
CA ILE A 117 -7.22 -9.01 13.12
C ILE A 117 -6.51 -8.27 11.98
N PHE A 118 -6.03 -8.99 10.96
CA PHE A 118 -5.44 -8.34 9.79
C PHE A 118 -6.45 -7.43 9.10
N ARG A 119 -7.70 -7.89 8.95
CA ARG A 119 -8.78 -7.10 8.35
C ARG A 119 -9.04 -5.80 9.12
N GLU A 120 -9.13 -5.86 10.44
CA GLU A 120 -9.33 -4.68 11.29
C GLU A 120 -8.23 -3.64 11.06
N HIS A 121 -6.97 -4.05 11.16
CA HIS A 121 -5.84 -3.15 10.95
C HIS A 121 -5.76 -2.61 9.51
N ALA A 122 -6.03 -3.45 8.51
CA ALA A 122 -6.04 -3.04 7.11
C ALA A 122 -7.15 -2.00 6.84
N LEU A 123 -8.34 -2.20 7.41
CA LEU A 123 -9.44 -1.24 7.27
C LEU A 123 -9.13 0.10 7.96
N ARG A 124 -8.47 0.09 9.12
CA ARG A 124 -8.02 1.32 9.79
C ARG A 124 -7.09 2.16 8.91
N VAL A 125 -6.14 1.54 8.20
CA VAL A 125 -5.27 2.25 7.25
C VAL A 125 -6.06 2.82 6.08
N VAL A 126 -7.00 2.04 5.53
CA VAL A 126 -7.86 2.47 4.43
C VAL A 126 -8.68 3.68 4.84
N GLU A 127 -9.27 3.67 6.04
CA GLU A 127 -10.05 4.79 6.59
C GLU A 127 -9.20 6.05 6.72
N GLU A 128 -8.01 5.97 7.34
CA GLU A 128 -7.11 7.11 7.53
C GLU A 128 -6.64 7.71 6.19
N LEU A 129 -6.31 6.86 5.20
CA LEU A 129 -5.95 7.31 3.86
C LEU A 129 -7.13 7.94 3.11
N ALA A 130 -8.32 7.33 3.20
CA ALA A 130 -9.52 7.81 2.51
C ALA A 130 -9.99 9.15 3.10
N GLU A 131 -9.98 9.29 4.43
CA GLU A 131 -10.32 10.55 5.11
C GLU A 131 -9.35 11.67 4.75
N ARG A 132 -8.05 11.38 4.69
CA ARG A 132 -7.02 12.38 4.40
C ARG A 132 -6.95 12.77 2.92
N TYR A 133 -7.00 11.81 2.01
CA TYR A 133 -6.69 12.01 0.58
C TYR A 133 -7.87 11.83 -0.36
N GLY A 134 -9.02 11.35 0.10
CA GLY A 134 -10.16 11.01 -0.76
C GLY A 134 -10.75 12.17 -1.56
N ALA A 135 -10.52 13.41 -1.12
CA ALA A 135 -10.91 14.63 -1.84
C ALA A 135 -9.75 15.37 -2.51
N HIS A 136 -8.53 14.83 -2.45
CA HIS A 136 -7.35 15.50 -2.98
C HIS A 136 -7.38 15.51 -4.53
N PRO A 137 -7.27 16.67 -5.20
CA PRO A 137 -7.42 16.77 -6.66
C PRO A 137 -6.31 16.05 -7.45
N GLY A 138 -5.17 15.76 -6.81
CA GLY A 138 -4.10 14.95 -7.38
C GLY A 138 -4.37 13.45 -7.38
N VAL A 139 -5.30 12.95 -6.54
CA VAL A 139 -5.64 11.52 -6.48
C VAL A 139 -6.69 11.23 -7.55
N VAL A 140 -6.31 10.41 -8.53
CA VAL A 140 -7.14 10.12 -9.72
C VAL A 140 -7.71 8.71 -9.72
N ALA A 141 -7.15 7.81 -8.90
CA ALA A 141 -7.57 6.43 -8.74
C ALA A 141 -7.13 5.87 -7.38
N TRP A 142 -7.68 4.72 -7.01
CA TRP A 142 -7.27 3.93 -5.86
C TRP A 142 -6.70 2.59 -6.30
N HIS A 143 -5.47 2.31 -5.87
CA HIS A 143 -4.82 1.02 -6.04
C HIS A 143 -5.06 0.15 -4.79
N VAL A 144 -6.11 -0.67 -4.83
CA VAL A 144 -6.51 -1.49 -3.68
C VAL A 144 -5.54 -2.67 -3.49
N ASN A 145 -4.84 -2.67 -2.35
CA ASN A 145 -3.87 -3.71 -2.00
C ASN A 145 -2.75 -3.83 -3.07
N ASN A 146 -2.26 -5.05 -3.35
CA ASN A 146 -1.43 -5.39 -4.49
C ASN A 146 -1.51 -6.90 -4.73
N GLU A 147 -1.87 -7.34 -5.94
CA GLU A 147 -1.76 -8.73 -6.40
C GLU A 147 -2.26 -9.78 -5.38
N LEU A 148 -3.50 -9.64 -4.92
CA LEU A 148 -4.11 -10.56 -3.95
C LEU A 148 -3.90 -12.03 -4.37
N GLY A 149 -3.39 -12.84 -3.44
CA GLY A 149 -3.12 -14.26 -3.68
C GLY A 149 -1.77 -14.58 -4.32
N CYS A 150 -0.93 -13.58 -4.64
CA CYS A 150 0.42 -13.82 -5.20
C CYS A 150 1.26 -14.75 -4.29
N HIS A 151 1.20 -14.54 -2.97
CA HIS A 151 1.91 -15.39 -2.00
C HIS A 151 1.00 -16.03 -0.95
N ASN A 152 -0.22 -15.51 -0.78
CA ASN A 152 -1.15 -15.92 0.28
C ASN A 152 -2.49 -16.46 -0.23
N ALA A 153 -2.55 -16.96 -1.48
CA ALA A 153 -3.75 -17.61 -2.00
C ALA A 153 -4.16 -18.86 -1.21
N PHE A 154 -3.18 -19.55 -0.61
CA PHE A 154 -3.40 -20.73 0.21
C PHE A 154 -2.98 -20.45 1.65
N ASP A 155 -3.92 -20.61 2.56
CA ASP A 155 -3.71 -20.56 4.00
C ASP A 155 -4.41 -21.77 4.65
N TYR A 156 -3.69 -22.47 5.51
CA TYR A 156 -4.15 -23.69 6.18
C TYR A 156 -4.36 -23.46 7.69
N SER A 157 -4.50 -22.19 8.09
CA SER A 157 -4.78 -21.82 9.47
C SER A 157 -6.20 -22.21 9.90
N ASP A 158 -6.45 -22.13 11.21
CA ASP A 158 -7.81 -22.30 11.77
C ASP A 158 -8.78 -21.21 11.28
N ASP A 159 -8.30 -19.99 10.99
CA ASP A 159 -9.13 -18.92 10.41
C ASP A 159 -9.63 -19.33 9.01
N ALA A 160 -8.75 -19.88 8.18
CA ALA A 160 -9.11 -20.39 6.86
C ALA A 160 -10.06 -21.59 6.96
N ALA A 161 -9.80 -22.52 7.89
CA ALA A 161 -10.67 -23.67 8.10
C ALA A 161 -12.07 -23.26 8.59
N ALA A 162 -12.17 -22.27 9.48
CA ALA A 162 -13.45 -21.71 9.92
C ALA A 162 -14.19 -21.03 8.77
N ALA A 163 -13.51 -20.15 8.02
CA ALA A 163 -14.10 -19.42 6.89
C ALA A 163 -14.52 -20.33 5.73
N PHE A 164 -13.82 -21.43 5.50
CA PHE A 164 -14.18 -22.43 4.47
C PHE A 164 -15.48 -23.18 4.81
N ARG A 165 -15.79 -23.37 6.10
CA ARG A 165 -16.97 -24.11 6.57
C ARG A 165 -18.24 -23.27 6.67
N ALA A 166 -18.10 -21.95 6.78
CA ALA A 166 -19.21 -21.00 6.95
C ALA A 166 -20.03 -20.83 5.65
#